data_AF-A0A352NLM7-F1
#
_entry.id   AF-A0A352NLM7-F1
#
_cell.length_a   1.000
_cell.length_b   1.000
_cell.length_c   1.000
_cell.angle_alpha   90.00
_cell.angle_beta   90.00
_cell.angle_gamma   90.00
#
_symmetry.space_group_name_H-M   'P 1'
#
loop_
_entity.id
_entity.type
_entity.pdbx_description
1 polymer ?
#
loop_
_entity_poly.entity_id
_entity_poly.type
_entity_poly.pdbx_seq_one_letter_code
_entity_poly.pdbx_strand_id
1 'polypeptide(L)' 'MKNHCYITKKNGALFIDAPYDQDFIDSLKRHIPAQAHRWDPDTRQWWVDGKYSAQAERDCWAHFENVIEC' A
#
# COMPACT_ATOMS: atom_id res chain seq x y z
N MET A 1 -9.61 -15.05 6.37
CA MET A 1 -10.23 -14.22 5.33
C MET A 1 -10.72 -12.93 5.95
N LYS A 2 -9.96 -11.85 5.75
CA LYS A 2 -10.47 -10.48 5.77
C LYS A 2 -9.62 -9.74 4.72
N ASN A 3 -10.23 -9.47 3.57
CA ASN A 3 -9.67 -8.78 2.41
C ASN A 3 -9.55 -7.28 2.72
N HIS A 4 -8.83 -6.93 3.79
CA HIS A 4 -8.73 -5.56 4.28
C HIS A 4 -7.34 -4.99 3.95
N CYS A 5 -7.31 -3.77 3.43
CA CYS A 5 -6.10 -2.93 3.35
C CYS A 5 -6.31 -1.73 4.27
N TYR A 6 -5.41 -1.55 5.24
CA TYR A 6 -5.38 -0.37 6.09
C TYR A 6 -4.38 0.62 5.51
N ILE A 7 -4.81 1.86 5.32
CA ILE A 7 -3.97 2.94 4.82
C ILE A 7 -3.84 4.02 5.89
N THR A 8 -2.60 4.47 6.14
CA THR A 8 -2.32 5.58 7.05
C THR A 8 -1.50 6.63 6.33
N LYS A 9 -1.98 7.87 6.31
CA LYS A 9 -1.27 9.02 5.73
C LYS A 9 -0.53 9.76 6.83
N LYS A 10 0.79 9.74 6.80
CA LYS A 10 1.63 10.40 7.83
C LYS A 10 2.92 10.95 7.23
N ASN A 11 3.30 12.15 7.66
CA ASN A 11 4.56 12.81 7.26
C ASN A 11 4.75 12.89 5.73
N GLY A 12 3.68 13.08 4.97
CA GLY A 12 3.75 13.15 3.51
C GLY A 12 4.02 11.81 2.83
N ALA A 13 3.74 10.69 3.49
CA ALA A 13 3.82 9.34 2.94
C ALA A 13 2.52 8.55 3.24
N LEU A 14 2.32 7.48 2.48
CA LEU A 14 1.29 6.48 2.72
C LEU A 14 1.92 5.21 3.28
N PHE A 15 1.35 4.68 4.34
CA PHE A 15 1.70 3.39 4.92
C PHE A 15 0.55 2.43 4.68
N ILE A 16 0.85 1.23 4.19
CA ILE A 16 -0.15 0.23 3.84
C ILE A 16 0.11 -1.03 4.65
N ASP A 17 -0.88 -1.44 5.44
CA ASP A 17 -0.92 -2.72 6.14
C ASP A 17 -2.00 -3.60 5.48
N ALA A 18 -1.56 -4.67 4.84
CA ALA A 18 -2.45 -5.60 4.16
C ALA A 18 -1.89 -7.04 4.26
N PRO A 19 -2.75 -8.07 4.20
CA PRO A 19 -2.30 -9.45 4.04
C PRO A 19 -1.36 -9.59 2.83
N TYR A 20 -0.51 -10.62 2.86
CA TYR A 20 0.31 -10.95 1.71
C TYR A 20 -0.59 -11.31 0.52
N ASP A 21 -0.51 -10.50 -0.52
CA ASP A 21 -1.19 -10.70 -1.79
C ASP A 21 -0.19 -10.42 -2.92
N GLN A 22 0.12 -11.45 -3.70
CA GLN A 22 1.14 -11.36 -4.74
C GLN A 22 0.72 -10.40 -5.86
N ASP A 23 -0.55 -10.40 -6.23
CA ASP A 23 -1.07 -9.59 -7.33
C ASP A 23 -1.06 -8.10 -6.94
N PHE A 24 -1.39 -7.78 -5.69
CA PHE A 24 -1.26 -6.43 -5.14
C PHE A 24 0.20 -5.97 -5.14
N ILE A 25 1.12 -6.81 -4.67
CA ILE A 25 2.56 -6.47 -4.63
C ILE A 25 3.09 -6.20 -6.04
N ASP A 26 2.69 -7.01 -7.02
CA ASP A 26 3.10 -6.85 -8.41
C ASP A 26 2.47 -5.61 -9.06
N SER A 27 1.21 -5.30 -8.73
CA SER A 27 0.53 -4.07 -9.16
C SER A 27 1.22 -2.82 -8.59
N LEU A 28 1.49 -2.81 -7.28
CA LEU A 28 2.17 -1.72 -6.58
C LEU A 28 3.55 -1.44 -7.20
N LYS A 29 4.36 -2.48 -7.40
CA LYS A 29 5.71 -2.39 -8.02
C LYS A 29 5.67 -2.01 -9.50
N ARG A 30 4.56 -2.29 -10.20
CA ARG A 30 4.39 -1.92 -11.61
C ARG A 30 4.07 -0.44 -11.76
N HIS A 31 3.23 0.10 -10.88
CA HIS A 31 2.74 1.49 -10.99
C HIS A 31 3.61 2.50 -10.24
N ILE A 32 4.35 2.06 -9.23
CA ILE A 32 5.16 2.93 -8.37
C ILE A 32 6.65 2.62 -8.58
N PRO A 33 7.50 3.63 -8.85
CA PRO A 33 8.94 3.41 -9.00
C PRO A 33 9.58 2.80 -7.75
N ALA A 34 10.60 1.97 -7.93
CA ALA A 34 11.26 1.24 -6.84
C ALA A 34 11.82 2.15 -5.72
N GLN A 35 12.21 3.38 -6.04
CA GLN A 35 12.68 4.38 -5.07
C GLN A 35 11.55 5.04 -4.27
N ALA A 36 10.31 4.88 -4.69
CA ALA A 36 9.12 5.51 -4.12
C ALA A 36 8.24 4.54 -3.32
N HIS A 37 8.70 3.31 -3.11
CA HIS A 37 8.07 2.35 -2.22
C HIS A 37 9.10 1.49 -1.47
N ARG A 38 8.77 1.03 -0.26
CA ARG A 38 9.63 0.10 0.48
C ARG A 38 8.80 -0.78 1.41
N TRP A 39 9.12 -2.07 1.46
CA TRP A 39 8.62 -2.92 2.54
C TRP A 39 9.41 -2.65 3.83
N ASP A 40 8.70 -2.40 4.92
CA ASP A 40 9.26 -2.30 6.25
C ASP A 40 8.97 -3.62 7.01
N PRO A 41 10.00 -4.46 7.28
CA PRO A 41 9.80 -5.74 7.95
C PRO A 41 9.44 -5.61 9.44
N ASP A 42 9.75 -4.47 10.08
CA ASP A 42 9.51 -4.27 11.51
C ASP A 42 8.04 -3.98 11.78
N THR A 43 7.44 -3.11 10.96
CA THR A 43 6.01 -2.76 11.05
C THR A 43 5.14 -3.65 10.18
N ARG A 44 5.74 -4.42 9.25
CA ARG A 44 5.05 -5.18 8.21
C ARG A 44 4.15 -4.31 7.34
N GLN A 45 4.66 -3.13 6.98
CA GLN A 45 3.94 -2.16 6.16
C GLN A 45 4.70 -1.82 4.90
N TRP A 46 3.96 -1.51 3.84
CA TRP A 46 4.53 -0.80 2.70
C TRP A 46 4.55 0.69 2.98
N TRP A 47 5.74 1.28 2.96
CA TRP A 47 5.90 2.72 2.83
C TRP A 47 5.81 3.10 1.35
N VAL A 48 5.08 4.16 1.05
CA VAL A 48 4.97 4.76 -0.29
C VAL A 48 5.12 6.27 -0.18
N ASP A 49 5.93 6.84 -1.07
CA ASP A 49 6.11 8.30 -1.17
C ASP A 49 4.77 9.01 -1.42
N GLY A 50 4.57 10.18 -0.78
CA GLY A 50 3.36 10.99 -0.88
C GLY A 50 2.92 11.30 -2.31
N LYS A 51 3.87 11.48 -3.22
CA LYS A 51 3.60 11.76 -4.64
C LYS A 51 2.81 10.64 -5.32
N TYR A 52 2.92 9.41 -4.81
CA TYR A 52 2.28 8.22 -5.37
C TYR A 52 1.14 7.68 -4.50
N SER A 53 0.78 8.37 -3.41
CA SER A 53 -0.26 7.91 -2.48
C SER A 53 -1.60 7.62 -3.17
N ALA A 54 -2.02 8.47 -4.12
CA ALA A 54 -3.25 8.26 -4.86
C ALA A 54 -3.23 7.01 -5.76
N GLN A 55 -2.05 6.63 -6.28
CA GLN A 55 -1.92 5.40 -7.07
C GLN A 55 -1.92 4.18 -6.16
N ALA A 56 -1.17 4.22 -5.06
CA ALA A 56 -1.16 3.14 -4.08
C ALA A 56 -2.54 2.87 -3.47
N GLU A 57 -3.31 3.92 -3.21
CA GLU A 57 -4.70 3.80 -2.74
C GLU A 57 -5.59 3.11 -3.79
N ARG A 58 -5.44 3.45 -5.07
CA ARG A 58 -6.13 2.75 -6.17
C ARG A 58 -5.73 1.27 -6.25
N ASP A 59 -4.45 0.96 -6.09
CA ASP A 59 -3.97 -0.43 -6.08
C ASP A 59 -4.58 -1.18 -4.88
N CYS A 60 -4.71 -0.56 -3.69
CA CYS A 60 -5.46 -1.19 -2.59
C CYS A 60 -6.93 -1.46 -2.94
N TRP A 61 -7.65 -0.48 -3.51
CA TRP A 61 -9.05 -0.65 -3.89
C TRP A 61 -9.28 -1.69 -5.00
N ALA A 62 -8.27 -1.96 -5.83
CA ALA A 62 -8.35 -2.96 -6.89
C ALA A 62 -8.17 -4.40 -6.37
N HIS A 63 -7.49 -4.60 -5.25
CA HIS A 63 -7.11 -5.92 -4.74
C HIS A 63 -7.79 -6.31 -3.42
N PHE A 64 -8.32 -5.34 -2.66
CA PHE A 64 -8.94 -5.58 -1.36
C PHE A 64 -10.39 -5.09 -1.34
N GLU A 65 -11.28 -5.87 -0.73
CA GLU A 65 -12.72 -5.55 -0.64
C GLU A 65 -12.99 -4.37 0.30
N ASN A 66 -12.16 -4.19 1.32
CA ASN A 66 -12.31 -3.11 2.28
C ASN A 66 -10.99 -2.37 2.46
N VAL A 67 -10.94 -1.12 2.00
CA VAL A 67 -9.83 -0.22 2.30
C VAL A 67 -10.27 0.72 3.42
N ILE A 68 -9.49 0.77 4.49
CA ILE A 68 -9.81 1.52 5.72
C ILE A 68 -8.71 2.55 5.93
N GLU A 69 -9.08 3.83 5.95
CA GLU A 69 -8.18 4.92 6.29
C GLU A 69 -8.11 5.07 7.82
N CYS A 70 -6.89 5.08 8.37
CA CYS A 70 -6.59 5.13 9.80
C CYS A 70 -5.80 6.40 10.17
#